data_AF-A0A2M8PLI8-F1
#
_entry.id   AF-A0A2M8PLI8-F1
#
_cell.length_a   1.000
_cell.length_b   1.000
_cell.length_c   1.000
_cell.angle_alpha   90.00
_cell.angle_beta   90.00
_cell.angle_gamma   90.00
#
_symmetry.space_group_name_H-M   'P 1'
#
loop_
_entity.id
_entity.type
_entity.pdbx_description
1 polymer ?
#
loop_
_entity_poly.entity_id
_entity_poly.type
_entity_poly.pdbx_seq_one_letter_code
_entity_poly.pdbx_strand_id
1 'polypeptide(L)'
;KVMLANLSPEECKRRLDNVDLKPCTKRSLHDVKVLLAELEQVRQQGYALNDGELSSGLRAVAAPIFDKQHVIAAINVSGSIDVISERRMRDELPPYVVET
;
A
#
# COMPACT_ATOMS: atom_id res chain seq x y z
N LYS A 1 0.82 0.84 -3.83
CA LYS A 1 0.59 1.97 -2.91
C LYS A 1 1.88 2.64 -2.47
N VAL A 2 2.81 1.94 -1.80
CA VAL A 2 4.12 2.47 -1.37
C VAL A 2 4.84 3.32 -2.42
N MET A 3 5.05 2.77 -3.63
CA MET A 3 5.74 3.49 -4.71
C MET A 3 5.01 4.78 -5.12
N LEU A 4 3.68 4.78 -5.15
CA LEU A 4 2.87 5.96 -5.52
C LEU A 4 2.84 7.00 -4.41
N ALA A 5 2.79 6.58 -3.14
CA ALA A 5 2.78 7.46 -1.98
C ALA A 5 4.05 8.31 -1.86
N ASN A 6 5.18 7.79 -2.36
CA ASN A 6 6.48 8.47 -2.32
C ASN A 6 6.79 9.32 -3.57
N LEU A 7 5.86 9.43 -4.52
CA LEU A 7 5.95 10.40 -5.61
C LEU A 7 5.55 11.80 -5.11
N SER A 8 5.96 12.84 -5.84
CA SER A 8 5.40 14.18 -5.62
C SER A 8 3.88 14.16 -5.81
N PRO A 9 3.12 15.04 -5.13
CA PRO A 9 1.67 15.12 -5.30
C PRO A 9 1.24 15.27 -6.77
N GLU A 10 1.98 16.07 -7.54
CA GLU A 10 1.72 16.34 -8.95
C GLU A 10 1.95 15.10 -9.81
N GLU A 11 3.06 14.40 -9.61
CA GLU A 11 3.40 13.19 -10.35
C GLU A 11 2.44 12.05 -10.01
N CYS A 12 2.07 11.91 -8.74
CA CYS A 12 1.08 10.92 -8.29
C CYS A 12 -0.27 11.17 -8.96
N LYS A 13 -0.76 12.42 -8.93
CA LYS A 13 -2.01 12.82 -9.59
C LYS A 13 -1.95 12.55 -11.09
N ARG A 14 -0.88 12.99 -11.76
CA ARG A 14 -0.67 12.77 -13.20
C ARG A 14 -0.73 11.28 -13.59
N ARG A 15 -0.21 10.39 -12.74
CA ARG A 15 -0.27 8.94 -12.98
C ARG A 15 -1.66 8.36 -12.76
N LEU A 16 -2.48 8.98 -11.92
CA LEU A 16 -3.84 8.53 -11.61
C LEU A 16 -4.91 9.16 -12.51
N ASP A 17 -4.63 10.29 -13.16
CA ASP A 17 -5.60 11.06 -13.97
C ASP A 17 -6.29 10.23 -15.08
N ASN A 18 -5.63 9.19 -15.60
CA ASN A 18 -6.17 8.32 -16.67
C ASN A 18 -6.28 6.84 -16.27
N VAL A 19 -6.27 6.54 -14.97
CA VAL A 19 -6.36 5.16 -14.48
C VAL A 19 -7.81 4.78 -14.24
N ASP A 20 -8.26 3.73 -14.94
CA ASP A 20 -9.49 3.03 -14.61
C ASP A 20 -9.21 2.03 -13.47
N LEU A 21 -9.66 2.38 -12.26
CA LEU A 21 -9.51 1.54 -11.07
C LEU A 21 -10.53 0.40 -11.08
N LYS A 22 -10.24 -0.64 -11.88
CA LYS A 22 -11.07 -1.84 -11.96
C LYS A 22 -10.98 -2.62 -10.64
N PRO A 23 -12.12 -2.82 -9.94
CA PRO A 23 -12.11 -3.56 -8.69
C PRO A 23 -11.86 -5.06 -8.94
N CYS A 24 -10.89 -5.64 -8.23
CA CYS A 24 -10.66 -7.08 -8.20
C CYS A 24 -11.57 -7.79 -7.19
N THR A 25 -11.95 -7.08 -6.12
CA THR A 25 -12.76 -7.59 -5.01
C THR A 25 -13.73 -6.50 -4.53
N LYS A 26 -14.64 -6.87 -3.62
CA LYS A 26 -15.54 -5.91 -2.95
C LYS A 26 -14.80 -4.89 -2.07
N ARG A 27 -13.53 -5.15 -1.74
CA ARG A 27 -12.70 -4.28 -0.91
C ARG A 27 -11.78 -3.38 -1.73
N SER A 28 -11.65 -3.61 -3.04
CA SER A 28 -10.80 -2.80 -3.90
C SER A 28 -11.25 -1.34 -3.90
N LEU A 29 -10.27 -0.44 -3.81
CA LEU A 29 -10.50 0.98 -4.05
C LEU A 29 -10.79 1.21 -5.53
N HIS A 30 -11.93 1.84 -5.81
CA HIS A 30 -12.37 2.19 -7.16
C HIS A 30 -12.58 3.70 -7.36
N ASP A 31 -12.29 4.51 -6.33
CA ASP A 31 -12.33 5.97 -6.38
C ASP A 31 -10.92 6.52 -6.17
N VAL A 32 -10.46 7.32 -7.14
CA VAL A 32 -9.13 7.96 -7.12
C VAL A 32 -8.96 8.87 -5.91
N LYS A 33 -10.00 9.58 -5.45
CA LYS A 33 -9.94 10.42 -4.25
C LYS A 33 -9.70 9.59 -2.99
N VAL A 34 -10.34 8.43 -2.89
CA VAL A 34 -10.14 7.50 -1.76
C VAL A 34 -8.72 6.92 -1.80
N LEU A 35 -8.24 6.54 -2.99
CA LEU A 35 -6.86 6.08 -3.16
C LEU A 35 -5.86 7.18 -2.77
N LEU A 36 -6.05 8.42 -3.20
CA LEU A 36 -5.18 9.54 -2.84
C LEU A 36 -5.14 9.77 -1.31
N ALA A 37 -6.28 9.70 -0.64
CA ALA A 37 -6.34 9.80 0.82
C ALA A 37 -5.56 8.66 1.50
N GLU A 38 -5.66 7.44 0.98
CA GLU A 38 -4.90 6.31 1.49
C GLU A 38 -3.39 6.44 1.21
N LEU A 39 -3.00 6.92 0.04
CA LEU A 39 -1.59 7.16 -0.28
C LEU A 39 -0.95 8.20 0.66
N GLU A 40 -1.72 9.20 1.10
CA GLU A 40 -1.27 10.15 2.12
C GLU A 40 -1.08 9.47 3.49
N GLN A 41 -1.98 8.57 3.89
CA GLN A 41 -1.77 7.75 5.10
C GLN A 41 -0.51 6.90 4.99
N VAL A 42 -0.28 6.26 3.84
CA VAL A 42 0.94 5.47 3.57
C VAL A 42 2.20 6.32 3.69
N ARG A 43 2.17 7.56 3.19
CA ARG A 43 3.29 8.50 3.29
C ARG A 43 3.58 8.87 4.75
N GLN A 44 2.56 9.09 5.56
CA GLN A 44 2.71 9.47 6.97
C GLN A 44 3.21 8.32 7.85
N GLN A 45 2.70 7.10 7.64
CA GLN A 45 3.04 5.95 8.48
C GLN A 45 4.26 5.16 8.00
N GLY A 46 4.69 5.34 6.73
CA GLY A 46 5.87 4.70 6.16
C GLY A 46 5.66 3.28 5.62
N TYR A 47 4.43 2.76 5.62
CA TYR A 47 4.09 1.45 5.07
C TYR A 47 2.69 1.45 4.46
N ALA A 48 2.38 0.46 3.62
CA ALA A 48 1.05 0.25 3.06
C ALA A 48 0.46 -1.08 3.49
N LEU A 49 -0.86 -1.08 3.68
CA LEU A 49 -1.64 -2.28 3.95
C LEU A 49 -2.49 -2.64 2.73
N ASN A 50 -2.70 -3.94 2.55
CA ASN A 50 -3.67 -4.50 1.61
C ASN A 50 -4.49 -5.54 2.38
N ASP A 51 -5.78 -5.27 2.59
CA ASP A 51 -6.70 -6.18 3.27
C ASP A 51 -7.70 -6.82 2.31
N GLY A 52 -7.15 -7.55 1.35
CA GLY A 52 -7.93 -8.29 0.37
C GLY A 52 -8.46 -7.45 -0.80
N GLU A 53 -7.81 -6.33 -1.11
CA GLU A 53 -8.16 -5.50 -2.27
C GLU A 53 -7.77 -6.18 -3.58
N LEU A 54 -6.65 -6.94 -3.59
CA LEU A 54 -6.23 -7.72 -4.76
C LEU A 54 -6.94 -9.07 -4.85
N SER A 55 -7.14 -9.73 -3.71
CA SER A 55 -7.83 -11.02 -3.59
C SER A 55 -8.41 -11.13 -2.19
N SER A 56 -9.68 -11.52 -2.04
CA SER A 56 -10.39 -11.47 -0.75
C SER A 56 -9.76 -12.33 0.36
N GLY A 57 -8.94 -13.32 -0.01
CA GLY A 57 -8.20 -14.17 0.92
C GLY A 57 -6.76 -13.73 1.20
N LEU A 58 -6.32 -12.58 0.70
CA LEU A 58 -4.93 -12.13 0.77
C LEU A 58 -4.77 -10.88 1.65
N ARG A 59 -3.82 -10.92 2.58
CA ARG A 59 -3.31 -9.74 3.28
C ARG A 59 -1.86 -9.48 2.97
N ALA A 60 -1.47 -8.22 2.94
CA ALA A 60 -0.07 -7.83 2.76
C ALA A 60 0.26 -6.52 3.47
N VAL A 61 1.53 -6.42 3.88
CA VAL A 61 2.17 -5.19 4.37
C VAL A 61 3.37 -4.91 3.48
N ALA A 62 3.56 -3.65 3.08
CA ALA A 62 4.67 -3.25 2.22
C ALA A 62 5.35 -1.97 2.75
N ALA A 63 6.66 -1.86 2.59
CA ALA A 63 7.44 -0.68 2.95
C ALA A 63 8.36 -0.23 1.80
N PRO A 64 8.70 1.06 1.71
CA PRO A 64 9.61 1.59 0.71
C PRO A 64 11.07 1.24 1.04
N ILE A 65 11.86 0.99 0.00
CA ILE A 65 13.33 0.91 0.06
C ILE A 65 13.89 2.21 -0.50
N PHE A 66 14.72 2.89 0.29
CA PHE A 66 15.31 4.17 -0.07
C PHE A 66 16.77 4.03 -0.53
N ASP A 67 17.11 4.73 -1.61
CA ASP A 67 18.48 5.20 -1.84
C ASP A 67 18.54 6.68 -1.44
N LYS A 68 19.17 6.96 -0.30
CA LYS A 68 19.16 8.25 0.38
C LYS A 68 17.72 8.71 0.69
N GLN A 69 17.20 9.66 -0.08
CA GLN A 69 15.85 10.23 0.07
C GLN A 69 14.89 9.77 -1.04
N HIS A 70 15.37 8.95 -1.98
CA HIS A 70 14.56 8.50 -3.12
C HIS A 70 14.11 7.07 -2.91
N VAL A 71 12.81 6.81 -3.03
CA VAL A 71 12.30 5.45 -3.06
C VAL A 71 12.64 4.80 -4.40
N ILE A 72 13.41 3.73 -4.34
CA ILE A 72 13.87 2.98 -5.52
C ILE A 72 13.16 1.64 -5.68
N ALA A 73 12.60 1.10 -4.59
CA ALA A 73 11.87 -0.15 -4.58
C ALA A 73 10.87 -0.21 -3.42
N ALA A 74 10.12 -1.30 -3.35
CA ALA A 74 9.29 -1.64 -2.20
C ALA A 74 9.44 -3.13 -1.90
N ILE A 75 9.49 -3.47 -0.63
CA ILE A 75 9.43 -4.86 -0.15
C ILE A 75 8.06 -5.11 0.47
N ASN A 76 7.55 -6.32 0.34
CA ASN A 76 6.30 -6.71 0.98
C ASN A 76 6.36 -8.11 1.58
N VAL A 77 5.50 -8.33 2.57
CA VAL A 77 5.16 -9.65 3.10
C VAL A 77 3.67 -9.85 2.88
N SER A 78 3.30 -10.99 2.29
CA SER A 78 1.92 -11.34 1.97
C SER A 78 1.59 -12.76 2.37
N GLY A 79 0.34 -13.01 2.74
CA GLY A 79 -0.13 -14.33 3.15
C GLY A 79 -1.66 -14.42 3.18
N SER A 80 -2.18 -15.64 3.37
CA SER A 80 -3.62 -15.82 3.49
C SER A 80 -4.17 -15.14 4.74
N ILE A 81 -5.45 -14.78 4.73
CA ILE A 81 -6.15 -14.21 5.89
C ILE A 81 -6.14 -15.15 7.12
N ASP A 82 -5.94 -16.45 6.92
CA ASP A 82 -5.84 -17.46 7.97
C ASP A 82 -4.48 -17.42 8.69
N VAL A 83 -3.41 -17.03 7.97
CA VAL A 83 -2.04 -16.94 8.49
C VAL A 83 -1.71 -15.54 8.99
N ILE A 84 -2.20 -14.52 8.28
CA ILE A 84 -2.04 -13.12 8.62
C ILE A 84 -3.40 -12.59 9.07
N SER A 85 -3.61 -12.57 10.38
CA SER A 85 -4.78 -11.91 10.97
C SER A 85 -4.73 -10.39 10.75
N GLU A 86 -5.86 -9.71 10.89
CA GLU A 86 -5.90 -8.25 10.77
C GLU A 86 -5.00 -7.59 11.83
N ARG A 87 -5.08 -8.07 13.07
CA ARG A 87 -4.20 -7.65 14.18
C ARG A 87 -2.73 -7.80 13.80
N ARG A 88 -2.34 -8.97 13.30
CA ARG A 88 -0.94 -9.23 12.92
C ARG A 88 -0.49 -8.29 11.80
N MET A 89 -1.33 -8.06 10.80
CA MET A 89 -1.06 -7.12 9.72
C MET A 89 -0.91 -5.66 10.19
N ARG A 90 -1.73 -5.21 11.14
CA ARG A 90 -1.75 -3.80 11.60
C ARG A 90 -0.75 -3.51 12.70
N ASP A 91 -0.57 -4.44 13.64
CA ASP A 91 0.12 -4.16 14.90
C ASP A 91 1.48 -4.87 15.00
N GLU A 92 1.65 -6.02 14.34
CA GLU A 92 2.85 -6.86 14.51
C GLU A 92 3.81 -6.78 13.33
N LEU A 93 3.31 -6.83 12.09
CA LEU A 93 4.14 -6.87 10.88
C LEU A 93 4.81 -5.55 10.50
N PRO A 94 4.17 -4.35 10.66
CA PRO A 94 4.75 -3.11 10.14
C PRO A 94 6.16 -2.79 10.65
N PRO A 95 6.50 -2.95 11.95
CA PRO A 95 7.86 -2.70 12.43
C PRO A 95 8.92 -3.53 11.68
N TYR A 96 8.66 -4.82 11.42
CA TYR A 96 9.62 -5.70 10.75
C TYR A 96 9.82 -5.38 9.26
N VAL A 97 8.79 -4.88 8.59
CA VAL A 97 8.86 -4.57 7.15
C VAL A 97 9.48 -3.19 6.92
N VAL A 98 9.33 -2.25 7.87
CA VAL A 98 9.88 -0.90 7.79
C VAL A 98 11.36 -0.83 8.18
N GLU A 99 11.85 -1.74 9.03
CA GLU A 99 13.27 -1.81 9.43
C GLU A 99 14.22 -2.34 8.33
N THR A 100 13.73 -2.59 7.11
CA THR A 100 14.51 -3.15 5.99
C THR A 100 15.18 -2.07 5.15
#